data_AF-A0A9N9IUC2-F1
#
_entry.id   AF-A0A9N9IUC2-F1
#
_cell.length_a   1.000
_cell.length_b   1.000
_cell.length_c   1.000
_cell.angle_alpha   90.00
_cell.angle_beta   90.00
_cell.angle_gamma   90.00
#
_symmetry.space_group_name_H-M   'P 1'
#
loop_
_entity.id
_entity.type
_entity.pdbx_description
1 polymer ?
#
loop_
_entity_poly.entity_id
_entity_poly.type
_entity_poly.pdbx_seq_one_letter_code
_entity_poly.pdbx_strand_id
1 'polypeptide(L)' 'LAISYVSAARAGETLLIESSVFKIGKSLTNTHTILKQKNSGKVIAMGQHTKFNGK' A
#
# COMPACT_ATOMS: atom_id res chain seq x y z
N LEU A 1 -3.85 9.24 5.50
CA LEU A 1 -3.62 7.83 5.13
C LEU A 1 -4.98 7.19 4.92
N ALA A 2 -5.19 6.49 3.80
CA ALA A 2 -6.43 5.77 3.51
C ALA A 2 -6.09 4.32 3.18
N ILE A 3 -6.88 3.37 3.71
CA ILE A 3 -6.69 1.93 3.50
C ILE A 3 -8.04 1.30 3.19
N SER A 4 -8.07 0.50 2.13
CA SER A 4 -9.23 -0.30 1.72
C SER A 4 -8.89 -1.78 1.90
N TYR A 5 -9.63 -2.45 2.77
CA TYR A 5 -9.52 -3.90 2.99
C TYR A 5 -10.43 -4.64 2.00
N VAL A 6 -9.85 -5.55 1.21
CA VAL A 6 -10.53 -6.26 0.12
C VAL A 6 -10.82 -7.71 0.51
N SER A 7 -9.90 -8.34 1.24
CA SER A 7 -10.11 -9.71 1.74
C SER A 7 -9.34 -9.97 3.03
N ALA A 8 -9.79 -10.96 3.80
CA ALA A 8 -9.12 -11.36 5.04
C ALA A 8 -7.82 -12.11 4.75
N ALA A 9 -6.75 -11.76 5.48
CA ALA A 9 -5.53 -12.55 5.58
C ALA A 9 -5.63 -13.51 6.78
N ARG A 10 -4.97 -14.66 6.70
CA ARG A 10 -4.94 -15.63 7.80
C ARG A 10 -3.79 -15.32 8.75
N ALA A 11 -3.96 -15.62 10.04
CA ALA A 11 -2.87 -15.53 11.01
C ALA A 11 -1.73 -16.49 10.60
N GLY A 12 -0.48 -16.03 10.73
CA GLY A 12 0.71 -16.79 10.31
C GLY A 12 0.98 -16.79 8.80
N GLU A 13 0.12 -16.17 7.99
CA GLU A 13 0.32 -16.06 6.55
C GLU A 13 1.39 -14.99 6.22
N THR A 14 2.28 -15.31 5.28
CA THR A 14 3.23 -14.32 4.75
C THR A 14 2.57 -13.48 3.66
N LEU A 15 2.54 -12.16 3.88
CA LEU A 15 2.08 -11.19 2.91
C LEU A 15 3.26 -10.47 2.25
N LEU A 16 3.08 -10.06 1.00
CA LEU A 16 3.97 -9.19 0.26
C LEU A 16 3.36 -7.79 0.20
N ILE A 17 4.18 -6.80 0.55
CA ILE A 17 3.83 -5.38 0.48
C ILE A 17 4.62 -4.76 -0.66
N GLU A 18 3.91 -4.19 -1.62
CA GLU A 18 4.52 -3.42 -2.70
C GLU A 18 4.04 -1.99 -2.59
N SER A 19 4.97 -1.03 -2.65
CA SER A 19 4.62 0.38 -2.60
C SER A 19 5.34 1.13 -3.72
N SER A 20 4.63 2.06 -4.34
CA SER A 20 5.18 2.94 -5.36
C SER A 20 4.77 4.38 -5.07
N VAL A 21 5.65 5.31 -5.45
CA VAL A 21 5.30 6.72 -5.54
C VAL A 21 4.60 6.92 -6.87
N PHE A 22 3.33 7.33 -6.85
CA PHE A 22 2.58 7.54 -8.09
C PHE A 22 2.50 9.02 -8.48
N LYS A 23 2.75 9.94 -7.54
CA LYS A 23 2.81 11.38 -7.80
C LYS A 23 3.78 12.06 -6.86
N ILE A 24 4.65 12.91 -7.41
CA ILE A 24 5.52 13.82 -6.67
C ILE A 24 5.18 15.24 -7.07
N GLY A 25 4.81 16.05 -6.08
CA GLY A 25 4.66 17.50 -6.20
C GLY A 25 5.75 18.24 -5.42
N LYS A 26 5.65 19.57 -5.42
CA LYS A 26 6.61 20.47 -4.76
C LYS A 26 6.73 20.23 -3.25
N SER A 27 5.60 19.98 -2.59
CA SER A 27 5.54 19.83 -1.12
C SER A 27 4.79 18.57 -0.68
N LEU A 28 4.13 17.86 -1.61
CA LEU A 28 3.42 16.62 -1.32
C LEU A 28 3.84 15.50 -2.28
N THR A 29 4.05 14.31 -1.74
CA THR A 29 4.23 13.06 -2.46
C THR A 29 3.08 12.13 -2.14
N ASN A 30 2.48 11.51 -3.15
CA ASN A 30 1.48 10.48 -2.97
C ASN A 30 2.05 9.09 -3.29
N THR A 31 1.78 8.13 -2.42
CA THR A 31 2.17 6.73 -2.58
C THR A 31 0.94 5.85 -2.66
N HIS A 32 1.05 4.80 -3.48
CA HIS A 32 0.10 3.69 -3.52
C HIS A 32 0.81 2.47 -2.93
N THR A 33 0.13 1.73 -2.08
CA THR A 33 0.62 0.47 -1.50
C THR A 33 -0.39 -0.64 -1.78
N ILE A 34 0.09 -1.79 -2.22
CA ILE A 34 -0.70 -3.01 -2.41
C ILE A 34 -0.20 -4.06 -1.42
N LEU A 35 -1.14 -4.66 -0.70
CA LEU A 35 -0.92 -5.79 0.18
C LEU A 35 -1.48 -7.03 -0.49
N LYS A 36 -0.64 -8.04 -0.75
CA LYS A 36 -1.06 -9.29 -1.39
C LYS A 36 -0.49 -10.51 -0.67
N GLN A 37 -1.17 -11.65 -0.76
CA GLN A 37 -0.62 -12.92 -0.28
C GLN A 37 0.62 -13.27 -1.10
N LYS A 38 1.71 -13.66 -0.43
CA LYS A 38 2.98 -13.95 -1.12
C LYS A 38 2.85 -15.13 -2.09
N ASN A 39 2.09 -16.16 -1.70
CA ASN A 39 1.99 -17.41 -2.46
C ASN A 39 0.99 -17.33 -3.62
N SER A 40 -0.17 -16.69 -3.39
CA SER A 40 -1.28 -16.67 -4.37
C SER A 40 -1.37 -15.38 -5.17
N GLY A 41 -0.73 -14.30 -4.72
CA GLY A 41 -0.90 -12.96 -5.30
C GLY A 41 -2.25 -12.30 -5.00
N LYS A 42 -3.14 -12.94 -4.23
CA LYS A 42 -4.45 -12.39 -3.89
C LYS A 42 -4.31 -11.07 -3.12
N VAL A 43 -4.99 -10.02 -3.58
CA VAL A 43 -5.01 -8.71 -2.92
C VAL A 43 -5.81 -8.78 -1.61
N ILE A 44 -5.16 -8.38 -0.52
CA ILE A 44 -5.71 -8.31 0.82
C ILE A 44 -6.18 -6.88 1.12
N ALA A 45 -5.35 -5.90 0.79
CA ALA A 45 -5.65 -4.49 1.03
C ALA A 45 -4.92 -3.60 0.02
N MET A 46 -5.45 -2.39 -0.15
CA MET A 46 -4.81 -1.31 -0.91
C MET A 46 -4.74 -0.07 -0.02
N GLY A 47 -3.66 0.69 -0.15
CA GLY A 47 -3.38 1.87 0.65
C GLY A 47 -2.96 3.05 -0.19
N GLN A 48 -3.35 4.25 0.24
CA GLN A 48 -2.87 5.51 -0.29
C GLN A 48 -2.38 6.42 0.83
N HIS A 49 -1.18 6.97 0.66
CA HIS A 49 -0.60 7.90 1.63
C HIS A 49 -0.12 9.16 0.92
N THR A 50 -0.54 10.31 1.42
CA THR A 50 0.08 11.60 1.10
C THR A 50 1.12 11.92 2.17
N LYS A 51 2.38 12.06 1.75
CA LYS A 51 3.52 12.46 2.56
C LYS A 51 3.91 13.90 2.22
N PHE A 52 4.25 14.69 3.23
CA PHE A 52 4.93 15.96 2.98
C PHE A 52 6.40 15.66 2.66
N ASN A 53 6.90 16.18 1.53
CA ASN A 53 8.26 16.01 1.06
C ASN A 53 9.03 17.35 0.91
N GLY A 54 8.42 18.47 1.33
CA GLY A 54 9.13 19.73 1.49
C GLY A 54 10.10 19.66 2.66
N LYS A 55 11.27 20.29 2.51
CA LYS A 55 12.18 20.58 3.63
C LYS A 55 11.51 21.50 4.65
#